data_AF-R6YYN3-F1
#
_entry.id   AF-R6YYN3-F1
#
_cell.length_a   1.000
_cell.length_b   1.000
_cell.length_c   1.000
_cell.angle_alpha   90.00
_cell.angle_beta   90.00
_cell.angle_gamma   90.00
#
_symmetry.space_group_name_H-M   'P 1'
#
loop_
_entity.id
_entity.type
_entity.pdbx_description
1 polymer ?
#
loop_
_entity_poly.entity_id
_entity_poly.type
_entity_poly.pdbx_seq_one_letter_code
_entity_poly.pdbx_strand_id
1 'polypeptide(L)'
;MRKMLLAAFLLGAICLQAMPGQAQERLPEYLQAEKFTGAKLKNMLFSTTVDPHWFQQGTRFWFEYKTSEGKFWYVVDPAARSKTPLFDRDELAAQLTEIVQDPFEARHLPITNLKVKEDGRTFTFEVTSSRDAKPKKDDDKKKDEKKKEVFYFSYDLQTRKLTHLKDAEEEPKRLEWASVSPDGKSGVYAKDCNLECGLCQGLQPVSHEHRELPQGTEGREGQYHCRDTADY
;
A
#
# COMPACT_ATOMS: atom_id res chain seq x y z
N MET A 1 -42.44 -17.44 64.61
CA MET A 1 -42.06 -16.86 63.29
C MET A 1 -40.95 -15.81 63.32
N ARG A 2 -40.28 -15.51 64.46
CA ARG A 2 -39.15 -14.56 64.52
C ARG A 2 -37.76 -15.17 64.21
N LYS A 3 -37.59 -16.48 64.38
CA LYS A 3 -36.31 -17.18 64.14
C LYS A 3 -36.04 -17.54 62.66
N MET A 4 -37.09 -17.62 61.84
CA MET A 4 -36.96 -17.93 60.41
C MET A 4 -36.73 -16.69 59.53
N LEU A 5 -36.99 -15.49 60.05
CA LEU A 5 -36.71 -14.22 59.36
C LEU A 5 -35.24 -13.77 59.52
N LEU A 6 -34.53 -14.26 60.55
CA LEU A 6 -33.10 -13.98 60.75
C LEU A 6 -32.18 -14.83 59.85
N ALA A 7 -32.60 -16.05 59.47
CA ALA A 7 -31.82 -16.92 58.59
C ALA A 7 -31.83 -16.46 57.12
N ALA A 8 -32.93 -15.88 56.66
CA ALA A 8 -33.04 -15.32 55.31
C ALA A 8 -32.22 -14.03 55.14
N PHE A 9 -32.03 -13.26 56.21
CA PHE A 9 -31.20 -12.05 56.18
C PHE A 9 -29.70 -12.36 56.18
N LEU A 10 -29.28 -13.50 56.77
CA LEU A 10 -27.88 -13.95 56.75
C LEU A 10 -27.46 -14.57 55.42
N LEU A 11 -28.38 -15.19 54.66
CA LEU A 11 -28.09 -15.69 53.30
C LEU A 11 -28.07 -14.57 52.24
N GLY A 12 -28.83 -13.48 52.43
CA GLY A 12 -28.86 -12.35 51.50
C GLY A 12 -27.61 -11.46 51.57
N ALA A 13 -26.93 -11.41 52.71
CA ALA A 13 -25.75 -10.55 52.92
C ALA A 13 -24.44 -11.15 52.36
N ILE A 14 -24.40 -12.44 52.04
CA ILE A 14 -23.19 -13.12 51.54
C ILE A 14 -23.03 -12.97 50.02
N CYS A 15 -24.10 -12.66 49.27
CA CYS A 15 -24.04 -12.47 47.82
C CYS A 15 -23.65 -11.05 47.37
N LEU A 16 -23.42 -10.10 48.29
CA LEU A 16 -23.04 -8.73 47.96
C LEU A 16 -21.54 -8.44 48.17
N GLN A 17 -20.71 -9.48 48.06
CA GLN A 17 -19.28 -9.31 47.80
C GLN A 17 -19.00 -9.69 46.35
N ALA A 18 -19.47 -8.82 45.44
CA ALA A 18 -18.85 -8.73 44.13
C ALA A 18 -17.40 -8.32 44.39
N MET A 19 -16.52 -9.31 44.47
CA MET A 19 -15.09 -9.04 44.47
C MET A 19 -14.84 -8.19 43.23
N PRO A 20 -14.27 -6.97 43.34
CA PRO A 20 -13.73 -6.32 42.16
C PRO A 20 -12.73 -7.33 41.62
N GLY A 21 -13.02 -7.89 40.43
CA GLY A 21 -12.09 -8.78 39.78
C GLY A 21 -10.76 -8.06 39.78
N GLN A 22 -9.79 -8.54 40.57
CA GLN A 22 -8.46 -7.99 40.54
C GLN A 22 -8.05 -8.18 39.09
N ALA A 23 -7.89 -7.06 38.37
CA ALA A 23 -7.23 -7.07 37.09
C ALA A 23 -5.88 -7.71 37.38
N GLN A 24 -5.74 -8.98 37.04
CA GLN A 24 -4.56 -9.79 37.29
C GLN A 24 -3.36 -8.93 36.91
N GLU A 25 -2.54 -8.57 37.89
CA GLU A 25 -1.39 -7.70 37.66
C GLU A 25 -0.52 -8.44 36.64
N ARG A 26 -0.51 -7.93 35.40
CA ARG A 26 0.14 -8.63 34.29
C ARG A 26 1.60 -8.78 34.65
N LEU A 27 2.08 -10.03 34.73
CA LEU A 27 3.47 -10.28 35.11
C LEU A 27 4.41 -9.47 34.21
N PRO A 28 5.51 -8.92 34.74
CA PRO A 28 6.44 -8.10 33.96
C PRO A 28 6.88 -8.74 32.64
N GLU A 29 7.00 -10.07 32.61
CA GLU A 29 7.35 -10.85 31.42
C GLU A 29 6.26 -10.77 30.32
N TYR A 30 4.98 -10.76 30.70
CA TYR A 30 3.87 -10.58 29.75
C TYR A 30 3.87 -9.17 29.16
N LEU A 31 4.12 -8.14 29.97
CA LEU A 31 4.25 -6.76 29.49
C LEU A 31 5.42 -6.60 28.52
N GLN A 32 6.49 -7.37 28.70
CA GLN A 32 7.62 -7.40 27.79
C GLN A 32 7.29 -8.15 26.48
N ALA A 33 6.65 -9.32 26.58
CA ALA A 33 6.18 -10.09 25.42
C ALA A 33 5.19 -9.29 24.57
N GLU A 34 4.36 -8.44 25.18
CA GLU A 34 3.43 -7.54 24.49
C GLU A 34 4.09 -6.54 23.54
N LYS A 35 5.38 -6.23 23.73
CA LYS A 35 6.17 -5.39 22.81
C LYS A 35 6.48 -6.14 21.50
N PHE A 36 6.51 -7.46 21.54
CA PHE A 36 6.81 -8.35 20.41
C PHE A 36 5.55 -9.02 19.84
N THR A 37 4.38 -8.41 20.04
CA THR A 37 3.16 -8.86 19.35
C THR A 37 3.30 -8.62 17.84
N GLY A 38 2.67 -9.47 17.01
CA GLY A 38 2.77 -9.36 15.55
C GLY A 38 2.46 -7.97 15.00
N ALA A 39 1.52 -7.25 15.61
CA ALA A 39 1.18 -5.88 15.24
C ALA A 39 2.32 -4.87 15.51
N LYS A 40 3.01 -4.98 16.64
CA LYS A 40 4.16 -4.10 16.98
C LYS A 40 5.42 -4.51 16.24
N LEU A 41 5.61 -5.81 16.01
CA LEU A 41 6.70 -6.35 15.20
C LEU A 41 6.69 -5.76 13.78
N LYS A 42 5.53 -5.55 13.15
CA LYS A 42 5.45 -4.88 11.83
C LYS A 42 6.05 -3.47 11.80
N ASN A 43 6.04 -2.75 12.93
CA ASN A 43 6.62 -1.42 13.03
C ASN A 43 8.10 -1.45 13.43
N MET A 44 8.57 -2.54 14.04
CA MET A 44 9.97 -2.73 14.47
C MET A 44 10.82 -3.47 13.43
N LEU A 45 10.23 -4.41 12.71
CA LEU A 45 10.84 -5.15 11.61
C LEU A 45 10.76 -4.29 10.36
N PHE A 46 11.92 -4.05 9.76
CA PHE A 46 11.99 -3.45 8.44
C PHE A 46 11.80 -4.53 7.35
N SER A 47 12.26 -4.29 6.12
CA SER A 47 12.07 -5.24 5.03
C SER A 47 12.77 -6.57 5.35
N THR A 48 11.98 -7.62 5.60
CA THR A 48 12.46 -9.00 5.77
C THR A 48 12.49 -9.78 4.46
N THR A 49 11.74 -9.31 3.46
CA THR A 49 11.63 -9.88 2.12
C THR A 49 11.87 -8.78 1.09
N VAL A 50 12.35 -9.18 -0.08
CA VAL A 50 12.57 -8.30 -1.23
C VAL A 50 11.50 -8.59 -2.27
N ASP A 51 10.87 -7.53 -2.77
CA ASP A 51 9.89 -7.60 -3.87
C ASP A 51 10.54 -7.08 -5.17
N PRO A 52 11.02 -7.99 -6.05
CA PRO A 52 11.72 -7.60 -7.27
C PRO A 52 10.76 -7.10 -8.34
N HIS A 53 10.99 -5.87 -8.79
CA HIS A 53 10.29 -5.24 -9.90
C HIS A 53 11.17 -5.29 -11.15
N TRP A 54 10.74 -6.07 -12.15
CA TRP A 54 11.53 -6.32 -13.36
C TRP A 54 11.47 -5.15 -14.33
N PHE A 55 12.53 -4.99 -15.12
CA PHE A 55 12.55 -4.09 -16.26
C PHE A 55 11.92 -4.83 -17.44
N GLN A 56 11.14 -4.14 -18.26
CA GLN A 56 10.51 -4.73 -19.45
C GLN A 56 11.53 -5.34 -20.43
N GLN A 57 12.73 -4.77 -20.48
CA GLN A 57 13.82 -5.24 -21.34
C GLN A 57 15.02 -5.71 -20.51
N GLY A 58 15.40 -6.97 -20.72
CA GLY A 58 16.59 -7.60 -20.14
C GLY A 58 16.32 -8.38 -18.86
N THR A 59 17.37 -8.60 -18.07
CA THR A 59 17.34 -9.39 -16.82
C THR A 59 17.49 -8.52 -15.57
N ARG A 60 17.45 -7.19 -15.73
CA ARG A 60 17.61 -6.25 -14.62
C ARG A 60 16.30 -6.11 -13.86
N PHE A 61 16.40 -5.93 -12.56
CA PHE A 61 15.26 -5.63 -11.69
C PHE A 61 15.67 -4.61 -10.64
N TRP A 62 14.71 -3.90 -10.09
CA TRP A 62 14.91 -3.02 -8.96
C TRP A 62 14.06 -3.49 -7.78
N PHE A 63 14.42 -3.07 -6.57
CA PHE A 63 13.62 -3.36 -5.39
C PHE A 63 13.74 -2.25 -4.35
N GLU A 64 12.69 -2.11 -3.53
CA GLU A 64 12.68 -1.28 -2.34
C GLU A 64 13.10 -2.11 -1.11
N TYR A 65 13.94 -1.51 -0.27
CA TYR A 65 14.38 -2.10 0.98
C TYR A 65 14.38 -1.06 2.09
N LYS A 66 13.59 -1.29 3.13
CA LYS A 66 13.52 -0.43 4.31
C LYS A 66 14.52 -0.92 5.35
N THR A 67 15.24 0.01 5.98
CA THR A 67 16.10 -0.22 7.14
C THR A 67 15.82 0.84 8.21
N SER A 68 16.56 0.79 9.33
CA SER A 68 16.55 1.86 10.35
C SER A 68 17.03 3.21 9.82
N GLU A 69 17.79 3.22 8.72
CA GLU A 69 18.28 4.44 8.10
C GLU A 69 17.25 5.10 7.18
N GLY A 70 16.26 4.36 6.71
CA GLY A 70 15.23 4.85 5.81
C GLY A 70 14.87 3.85 4.73
N LYS A 71 14.29 4.34 3.64
CA LYS A 71 14.00 3.56 2.45
C LYS A 71 15.17 3.64 1.46
N PHE A 72 15.56 2.49 0.92
CA PHE A 72 16.58 2.37 -0.11
C PHE A 72 15.98 1.71 -1.33
N TRP A 73 16.43 2.16 -2.50
CA TRP A 73 16.08 1.54 -3.77
C TRP A 73 17.36 1.07 -4.43
N TYR A 74 17.35 -0.17 -4.89
CA TYR A 74 18.50 -0.79 -5.55
C TYR A 74 18.10 -1.26 -6.94
N VAL A 75 19.02 -1.10 -7.89
CA VAL A 75 18.98 -1.78 -9.18
C VAL A 75 19.98 -2.92 -9.14
N VAL A 76 19.54 -4.08 -9.58
CA VAL A 76 20.38 -5.28 -9.69
C VAL A 76 20.49 -5.66 -11.15
N ASP A 77 21.72 -5.91 -11.57
CA ASP A 77 22.02 -6.59 -12.82
C ASP A 77 22.55 -8.00 -12.50
N PRO A 78 21.74 -9.05 -12.69
CA PRO A 78 22.16 -10.42 -12.45
C PRO A 78 23.26 -10.90 -13.39
N ALA A 79 23.31 -10.37 -14.62
CA ALA A 79 24.33 -10.75 -15.60
C ALA A 79 25.69 -10.15 -15.21
N ALA A 80 25.70 -8.89 -14.80
CA ALA A 80 26.90 -8.22 -14.29
C ALA A 80 27.23 -8.56 -12.82
N ARG A 81 26.33 -9.28 -12.12
CA ARG A 81 26.40 -9.56 -10.67
C ARG A 81 26.63 -8.30 -9.83
N SER A 82 26.02 -7.20 -10.24
CA SER A 82 26.17 -5.90 -9.59
C SER A 82 24.87 -5.47 -8.93
N LYS A 83 25.00 -4.77 -7.81
CA LYS A 83 23.90 -4.11 -7.11
C LYS A 83 24.30 -2.67 -6.86
N THR A 84 23.54 -1.74 -7.41
CA THR A 84 23.81 -0.30 -7.31
C THR A 84 22.61 0.42 -6.71
N PRO A 85 22.83 1.45 -5.87
CA PRO A 85 21.72 2.29 -5.41
C PRO A 85 21.07 2.99 -6.61
N LEU A 86 19.74 3.02 -6.64
CA LEU A 86 18.95 3.66 -7.71
C LEU A 86 19.00 5.19 -7.61
N PHE A 87 18.91 5.71 -6.38
CA PHE A 87 18.89 7.13 -6.10
C PHE A 87 20.05 7.52 -5.18
N ASP A 88 20.65 8.67 -5.46
CA ASP A 88 21.37 9.42 -4.45
C ASP A 88 20.32 10.18 -3.61
N ARG A 89 20.14 9.74 -2.36
CA ARG A 89 19.03 10.19 -1.51
C ARG A 89 19.16 11.65 -1.10
N ASP A 90 20.40 12.12 -0.89
CA ASP A 90 20.67 13.49 -0.47
C ASP A 90 20.46 14.46 -1.65
N GLU A 91 20.96 14.12 -2.84
CA GLU A 91 20.71 14.90 -4.06
C GLU A 91 19.22 14.91 -4.42
N LEU A 92 18.53 13.76 -4.32
CA LEU A 92 17.12 13.67 -4.65
C LEU A 92 16.24 14.47 -3.68
N ALA A 93 16.54 14.44 -2.38
CA ALA A 93 15.83 15.26 -1.41
C ALA A 93 15.97 16.76 -1.72
N ALA A 94 17.20 17.20 -2.04
CA ALA A 94 17.45 18.60 -2.39
C ALA A 94 16.67 19.02 -3.64
N GLN A 95 16.70 18.22 -4.72
CA GLN A 95 15.96 18.49 -5.95
C GLN A 95 14.44 18.49 -5.72
N LEU A 96 13.92 17.57 -4.91
CA LEU A 96 12.49 17.53 -4.57
C LEU A 96 12.07 18.75 -3.77
N THR A 97 12.86 19.17 -2.79
CA THR A 97 12.58 20.37 -1.99
C THR A 97 12.63 21.63 -2.83
N GLU A 98 13.53 21.72 -3.81
CA GLU A 98 13.60 22.85 -4.73
C GLU A 98 12.33 22.94 -5.61
N ILE A 99 11.84 21.82 -6.13
CA ILE A 99 10.70 21.81 -7.06
C ILE A 99 9.36 21.95 -6.34
N VAL A 100 9.14 21.16 -5.28
CA VAL A 100 7.87 21.14 -4.54
C VAL A 100 7.78 22.31 -3.55
N GLN A 101 8.91 22.92 -3.19
CA GLN A 101 9.03 23.95 -2.16
C GLN A 101 8.60 23.48 -0.76
N ASP A 102 8.74 22.17 -0.50
CA ASP A 102 8.48 21.52 0.78
C ASP A 102 9.78 20.88 1.30
N PRO A 103 10.07 20.95 2.61
CA PRO A 103 11.27 20.34 3.17
C PRO A 103 11.16 18.81 3.17
N PHE A 104 12.03 18.13 2.44
CA PHE A 104 12.14 16.68 2.42
C PHE A 104 13.46 16.24 3.01
N GLU A 105 13.41 15.16 3.80
CA GLU A 105 14.60 14.53 4.36
C GLU A 105 15.00 13.32 3.53
N ALA A 106 16.30 13.14 3.29
CA ALA A 106 16.85 11.99 2.56
C ALA A 106 16.45 10.63 3.15
N ARG A 107 16.15 10.55 4.46
CA ARG A 107 15.73 9.31 5.16
C ARG A 107 14.27 8.97 4.94
N HIS A 108 13.42 9.95 4.66
CA HIS A 108 11.98 9.80 4.56
C HIS A 108 11.44 10.46 3.30
N LEU A 109 11.79 9.87 2.16
CA LEU A 109 11.28 10.30 0.85
C LEU A 109 9.89 9.67 0.60
N PRO A 110 8.83 10.48 0.40
CA PRO A 110 7.47 9.98 0.16
C PRO A 110 7.25 9.61 -1.32
N ILE A 111 8.10 8.72 -1.82
CA ILE A 111 8.04 8.19 -3.20
C ILE A 111 7.01 7.06 -3.25
N THR A 112 6.06 7.16 -4.18
CA THR A 112 5.03 6.17 -4.48
C THR A 112 4.98 5.84 -5.97
N ASN A 113 4.39 4.69 -6.30
CA ASN A 113 4.18 4.25 -7.69
C ASN A 113 5.43 4.33 -8.59
N LEU A 114 6.59 3.92 -8.05
CA LEU A 114 7.83 3.91 -8.80
C LEU A 114 7.75 2.87 -9.94
N LYS A 115 7.94 3.33 -11.18
CA LYS A 115 7.95 2.49 -12.38
C LYS A 115 9.14 2.82 -13.25
N VAL A 116 9.60 1.85 -14.01
CA VAL A 116 10.62 2.05 -15.03
C VAL A 116 9.95 2.22 -16.39
N LYS A 117 10.42 3.19 -17.17
CA LYS A 117 9.96 3.41 -18.54
C LYS A 117 10.55 2.34 -19.47
N GLU A 118 9.92 2.11 -20.62
CA GLU A 118 10.39 1.23 -21.70
C GLU A 118 11.87 1.41 -22.05
N ASP A 119 12.39 2.64 -21.96
CA ASP A 119 13.80 2.98 -22.21
C ASP A 119 14.80 2.30 -21.25
N GLY A 120 14.33 1.73 -20.12
CA GLY A 120 15.15 1.00 -19.14
C GLY A 120 16.22 1.86 -18.44
N ARG A 121 16.10 3.18 -18.53
CA ARG A 121 17.01 4.19 -17.97
C ARG A 121 16.30 5.22 -17.11
N THR A 122 15.03 5.48 -17.41
CA THR A 122 14.23 6.52 -16.78
C THR A 122 13.20 5.91 -15.85
N PHE A 123 13.07 6.49 -14.67
CA PHE A 123 12.12 6.11 -13.64
C PHE A 123 11.06 7.17 -13.50
N THR A 124 9.80 6.77 -13.45
CA THR A 124 8.67 7.64 -13.16
C THR A 124 8.14 7.32 -11.77
N PHE A 125 7.88 8.34 -10.97
CA PHE A 125 7.30 8.15 -9.65
C PHE A 125 6.48 9.36 -9.22
N GLU A 126 5.66 9.13 -8.22
CA GLU A 126 4.82 10.13 -7.59
C GLU A 126 5.41 10.54 -6.23
N VAL A 127 5.25 11.80 -5.90
CA VAL A 127 5.62 12.35 -4.58
C VAL A 127 4.42 13.05 -3.99
N THR A 128 3.98 12.57 -2.83
CA THR A 128 2.92 13.22 -2.07
C THR A 128 3.49 14.34 -1.23
N SER A 129 3.10 15.58 -1.52
CA SER A 129 3.53 16.76 -0.76
C SER A 129 2.77 16.91 0.56
N SER A 130 3.24 17.80 1.43
CA SER A 130 2.56 18.11 2.70
C SER A 130 1.39 19.07 2.54
N ARG A 131 1.26 19.69 1.35
CA ARG A 131 0.25 20.70 1.04
C ARG A 131 -1.07 20.04 0.66
N ASP A 132 -2.17 20.60 1.17
CA ASP A 132 -3.53 20.20 0.79
C ASP A 132 -3.71 20.50 -0.70
N ALA A 133 -4.13 19.51 -1.50
CA ALA A 133 -4.38 19.71 -2.92
C ALA A 133 -5.47 20.76 -3.11
N LYS A 134 -5.28 21.65 -4.09
CA LYS A 134 -6.36 22.57 -4.48
C LYS A 134 -7.57 21.73 -4.92
N PRO A 135 -8.79 22.03 -4.43
CA PRO A 135 -9.96 21.27 -4.82
C PRO A 135 -10.15 21.38 -6.34
N LYS A 136 -10.07 20.25 -7.05
CA LYS A 136 -10.58 20.15 -8.42
C LYS A 136 -12.10 20.43 -8.32
N LYS A 137 -12.56 21.55 -8.87
CA LYS A 137 -13.98 21.77 -9.14
C LYS A 137 -14.37 20.69 -10.14
N ASP A 138 -15.13 19.68 -9.73
CA ASP A 138 -16.09 18.93 -10.55
C ASP A 138 -16.57 17.60 -9.92
N ASP A 139 -16.54 17.42 -8.60
CA ASP A 139 -17.33 16.34 -7.99
C ASP A 139 -18.02 16.78 -6.69
N ASP A 140 -19.31 17.06 -6.84
CA ASP A 140 -20.26 17.28 -5.77
C ASP A 140 -20.60 15.90 -5.14
N LYS A 141 -20.37 15.76 -3.83
CA LYS A 141 -20.64 14.60 -2.95
C LYS A 141 -19.59 13.47 -2.86
N LYS A 142 -18.52 13.72 -2.09
CA LYS A 142 -18.17 12.85 -0.93
C LYS A 142 -17.26 13.59 0.07
N LYS A 143 -17.79 13.71 1.28
CA LYS A 143 -17.25 14.20 2.56
C LYS A 143 -15.71 14.14 2.74
N ASP A 144 -15.11 15.32 2.95
CA ASP A 144 -13.88 15.61 3.73
C ASP A 144 -12.73 14.58 3.77
N GLU A 145 -12.07 14.33 2.64
CA GLU A 145 -10.67 13.91 2.65
C GLU A 145 -9.82 15.01 2.03
N LYS A 146 -8.98 15.65 2.85
CA LYS A 146 -7.90 16.52 2.39
C LYS A 146 -6.89 15.67 1.60
N LYS A 147 -7.17 15.48 0.31
CA LYS A 147 -6.22 14.83 -0.60
C LYS A 147 -4.99 15.73 -0.69
N LYS A 148 -3.82 15.17 -0.45
CA LYS A 148 -2.54 15.88 -0.57
C LYS A 148 -2.19 16.05 -2.05
N GLU A 149 -1.49 17.13 -2.39
CA GLU A 149 -1.06 17.37 -3.78
C GLU A 149 0.01 16.34 -4.18
N VAL A 150 -0.26 15.58 -5.24
CA VAL A 150 0.64 14.56 -5.80
C VAL A 150 1.36 15.17 -7.00
N PHE A 151 2.69 15.08 -6.99
CA PHE A 151 3.56 15.55 -8.05
C PHE A 151 4.16 14.36 -8.81
N TYR A 152 4.17 14.43 -10.13
CA TYR A 152 4.72 13.38 -10.99
C TYR A 152 6.13 13.76 -11.45
N PHE A 153 7.07 12.85 -11.23
CA PHE A 153 8.47 13.07 -11.55
C PHE A 153 9.00 12.00 -12.48
N SER A 154 9.95 12.41 -13.32
CA SER A 154 10.77 11.54 -14.13
C SER A 154 12.23 11.74 -13.74
N TYR A 155 12.94 10.63 -13.50
CA TYR A 155 14.33 10.62 -13.06
C TYR A 155 15.17 9.76 -14.00
N ASP A 156 16.23 10.33 -14.55
CA ASP A 156 17.18 9.63 -15.41
C ASP A 156 18.39 9.13 -14.59
N LEU A 157 18.62 7.82 -14.61
CA LEU A 157 19.73 7.17 -13.88
C LEU A 157 21.13 7.66 -14.28
N GLN A 158 21.35 7.99 -15.55
CA GLN A 158 22.69 8.36 -16.01
C GLN A 158 23.00 9.82 -15.71
N THR A 159 22.01 10.70 -15.89
CA THR A 159 22.21 12.15 -15.69
C THR A 159 21.91 12.58 -14.26
N ARG A 160 21.28 11.71 -13.45
CA ARG A 160 20.81 11.99 -12.07
C ARG A 160 19.91 13.22 -11.97
N LYS A 161 19.25 13.55 -13.08
CA LYS A 161 18.42 14.74 -13.20
C LYS A 161 16.96 14.39 -12.98
N LEU A 162 16.32 15.09 -12.05
CA LEU A 162 14.89 15.06 -11.84
C LEU A 162 14.18 16.06 -12.77
N THR A 163 13.14 15.61 -13.47
CA THR A 163 12.26 16.46 -14.26
C THR A 163 10.83 16.35 -13.74
N HIS A 164 10.18 17.50 -13.58
CA HIS A 164 8.79 17.57 -13.15
C HIS A 164 7.87 17.49 -14.37
N LEU A 165 6.98 16.50 -14.37
CA LEU A 165 5.96 16.30 -15.40
C LEU A 165 4.69 17.02 -14.98
N LYS A 166 4.50 18.25 -15.45
CA LYS A 166 3.32 19.08 -15.11
C LYS A 166 2.01 18.61 -15.74
N ASP A 167 2.11 17.86 -16.84
CA ASP A 167 0.98 17.37 -17.65
C ASP A 167 0.79 15.85 -17.52
N ALA A 168 1.32 15.23 -16.46
CA ALA A 168 1.12 13.81 -16.23
C ALA A 168 -0.35 13.56 -15.87
N GLU A 169 -1.04 12.82 -16.74
CA GLU A 169 -2.39 12.34 -16.49
C GLU A 169 -2.36 11.31 -15.37
N GLU A 170 -3.21 11.51 -14.36
CA GLU A 170 -3.36 10.61 -13.22
C GLU A 170 -3.80 9.25 -13.76
N GLU A 171 -2.95 8.22 -13.58
CA GLU A 171 -3.30 6.88 -14.03
C GLU A 171 -4.63 6.44 -13.40
N PRO A 172 -5.51 5.78 -14.16
CA PRO A 172 -6.80 5.36 -13.64
C PRO A 172 -6.59 4.49 -12.40
N LYS A 173 -7.27 4.85 -11.31
CA LYS A 173 -7.10 4.21 -10.02
C LYS A 173 -7.31 2.69 -10.15
N ARG A 174 -6.28 1.93 -9.77
CA ARG A 174 -6.36 0.49 -9.69
C ARG A 174 -7.44 0.09 -8.67
N LEU A 175 -8.33 -0.79 -9.08
CA LEU A 175 -9.32 -1.39 -8.18
C LEU A 175 -8.62 -2.47 -7.36
N GLU A 176 -8.48 -2.28 -6.05
CA GLU A 176 -7.85 -3.29 -5.19
C GLU A 176 -8.67 -4.59 -5.07
N TRP A 177 -9.98 -4.52 -5.38
CA TRP A 177 -10.91 -5.63 -5.24
C TRP A 177 -11.06 -6.49 -6.52
N ALA A 178 -10.46 -6.08 -7.63
CA ALA A 178 -10.59 -6.76 -8.92
C ALA A 178 -9.23 -6.92 -9.61
N SER A 179 -8.99 -8.09 -10.20
CA SER A 179 -7.83 -8.36 -11.05
C SER A 179 -8.21 -8.17 -12.52
N VAL A 180 -7.58 -7.23 -13.21
CA VAL A 180 -7.85 -6.95 -14.63
C VAL A 180 -6.83 -7.70 -15.49
N SER A 181 -7.34 -8.38 -16.53
CA SER A 181 -6.59 -9.13 -17.53
C SER A 181 -5.57 -8.22 -18.24
N PRO A 182 -4.39 -8.72 -18.64
CA PRO A 182 -3.35 -7.94 -19.31
C PRO A 182 -3.80 -7.15 -20.54
N ASP A 183 -4.85 -7.62 -21.22
CA ASP A 183 -5.46 -6.95 -22.39
C ASP A 183 -6.46 -5.85 -22.02
N GLY A 184 -6.72 -5.64 -20.72
CA GLY A 184 -7.65 -4.66 -20.17
C GLY A 184 -9.13 -4.97 -20.43
N LYS A 185 -9.45 -6.06 -21.13
CA LYS A 185 -10.82 -6.34 -21.58
C LYS A 185 -11.65 -7.06 -20.54
N SER A 186 -11.03 -7.87 -19.69
CA SER A 186 -11.73 -8.71 -18.72
C SER A 186 -11.21 -8.47 -17.32
N GLY A 187 -12.08 -8.53 -16.32
CA GLY A 187 -11.71 -8.50 -14.91
C GLY A 187 -12.31 -9.67 -14.15
N VAL A 188 -11.57 -10.14 -13.15
CA VAL A 188 -12.02 -11.18 -12.22
C VAL A 188 -12.08 -10.58 -10.83
N TYR A 189 -13.19 -10.75 -10.12
CA TYR A 189 -13.35 -10.32 -8.73
C TYR A 189 -14.08 -11.37 -7.92
N ALA A 190 -13.97 -11.27 -6.59
CA ALA A 190 -14.69 -12.12 -5.67
C ALA A 190 -15.83 -11.34 -5.00
N LYS A 191 -17.05 -11.86 -5.07
CA LYS A 191 -18.23 -11.31 -4.40
C LYS A 191 -19.03 -12.43 -3.76
N ASP A 192 -19.44 -12.25 -2.51
CA ASP A 192 -20.25 -13.24 -1.77
C ASP A 192 -19.65 -14.66 -1.80
N CYS A 193 -18.32 -14.77 -1.66
CA CYS A 193 -17.54 -16.02 -1.77
C CYS A 193 -17.60 -16.73 -3.14
N ASN A 194 -18.09 -16.05 -4.18
CA ASN A 194 -18.07 -16.52 -5.56
C ASN A 194 -17.04 -15.75 -6.39
N LEU A 195 -16.47 -16.42 -7.39
CA LEU A 195 -15.57 -15.82 -8.37
C LEU A 195 -16.40 -15.38 -9.59
N GLU A 196 -16.36 -14.10 -9.91
CA GLU A 196 -17.07 -13.50 -11.04
C GLU A 196 -16.07 -12.97 -12.07
N CYS A 197 -16.36 -13.12 -13.36
CA CYS A 197 -15.58 -12.56 -14.45
C CYS A 197 -16.49 -11.78 -15.41
N GLY A 198 -15.99 -10.65 -15.94
CA GLY A 198 -16.77 -9.79 -16.83
C GLY A 198 -15.91 -8.83 -17.63
N LEU A 199 -16.52 -8.15 -18.61
CA LEU A 199 -15.84 -7.16 -19.44
C LEU A 199 -15.52 -5.90 -18.62
N CYS A 200 -14.24 -5.56 -18.53
CA CYS A 200 -13.76 -4.30 -17.99
C CYS A 200 -13.68 -3.25 -19.11
N GLN A 201 -14.33 -2.10 -18.92
CA GLN A 201 -14.11 -0.91 -19.74
C GLN A 201 -13.37 0.14 -18.90
N GLY A 202 -12.21 0.59 -19.36
CA GLY A 202 -11.51 1.75 -18.78
C GLY A 202 -10.61 1.48 -17.57
N LEU A 203 -10.17 0.23 -17.34
CA LEU A 203 -9.34 -0.14 -16.19
C LEU A 203 -8.00 -0.71 -16.63
N GLN A 204 -6.93 -0.38 -15.90
CA GLN A 204 -5.58 -0.87 -16.19
C GLN A 204 -5.28 -2.21 -15.48
N PRO A 205 -4.69 -3.19 -16.20
CA PRO A 205 -4.20 -4.43 -15.60
C PRO A 205 -3.17 -4.23 -14.50
N VAL A 206 -3.08 -5.21 -13.60
CA VAL A 206 -1.92 -5.34 -12.71
C VAL A 206 -0.78 -5.93 -13.52
N SER A 207 0.28 -5.13 -13.75
CA SER A 207 1.51 -5.61 -14.34
C SER A 207 2.27 -6.49 -13.34
N HIS A 208 1.75 -7.68 -13.07
CA HIS A 208 2.60 -8.79 -12.65
C HIS A 208 3.03 -9.49 -13.92
N GLU A 209 4.23 -9.16 -14.41
CA GLU A 209 4.83 -9.82 -15.57
C GLU A 209 5.10 -11.29 -15.20
N HIS A 210 4.15 -12.15 -15.53
CA HIS A 210 4.32 -13.59 -15.58
C HIS A 210 4.45 -14.02 -17.04
N ARG A 211 5.54 -14.72 -17.29
CA ARG A 211 5.85 -15.38 -18.56
C ARG A 211 4.68 -16.29 -18.95
N GLU A 212 4.14 -16.07 -20.15
CA GLU A 212 2.95 -16.74 -20.67
C GLU A 212 3.08 -18.27 -20.61
N LEU A 213 2.04 -18.93 -20.09
CA LEU A 213 1.78 -20.37 -20.27
C LEU A 213 0.72 -20.56 -21.36
N PRO A 214 0.77 -21.65 -22.15
CA PRO A 214 0.00 -21.80 -23.37
C PRO A 214 -1.51 -21.91 -23.11
N GLN A 215 -2.27 -21.28 -24.01
CA GLN A 215 -3.72 -21.12 -23.99
C GLN A 215 -4.48 -22.46 -23.95
N GLY A 216 -5.37 -22.59 -22.97
CA GLY A 216 -6.37 -23.65 -22.87
C GLY A 216 -7.77 -23.13 -23.19
N THR A 217 -8.39 -23.78 -24.17
CA THR A 217 -9.77 -23.72 -24.68
C THR A 217 -10.85 -22.88 -23.97
N GLU A 218 -11.40 -21.98 -24.78
CA GLU A 218 -12.69 -21.26 -24.79
C GLU A 218 -13.82 -21.81 -23.88
N GLY A 219 -14.26 -20.98 -22.93
CA GLY A 219 -15.47 -21.15 -22.11
C GLY A 219 -16.43 -19.98 -22.32
N ARG A 220 -17.73 -20.27 -22.44
CA ARG A 220 -18.83 -19.42 -22.93
C ARG A 220 -18.89 -18.02 -22.31
N GLU A 221 -19.02 -17.00 -23.17
CA GLU A 221 -19.36 -15.62 -22.82
C GLU A 221 -20.78 -15.52 -22.22
N GLY A 222 -20.87 -15.05 -20.98
CA GLY A 222 -22.08 -14.47 -20.41
C GLY A 222 -21.95 -12.95 -20.41
N GLN A 223 -22.77 -12.27 -21.20
CA GLN A 223 -22.77 -10.81 -21.27
C GLN A 223 -23.56 -10.24 -20.09
N TYR A 224 -22.87 -9.71 -19.08
CA TYR A 224 -23.49 -9.00 -17.96
C TYR A 224 -23.07 -7.52 -17.98
N HIS A 225 -24.07 -6.64 -18.01
CA HIS A 225 -23.86 -5.19 -17.85
C HIS A 225 -23.54 -4.89 -16.38
N CYS A 226 -22.36 -4.32 -16.13
CA CYS A 226 -22.05 -3.72 -14.84
C CYS A 226 -22.91 -2.45 -14.67
N ARG A 227 -23.95 -2.52 -13.84
CA ARG A 227 -24.59 -1.32 -13.30
C ARG A 227 -23.74 -0.81 -12.16
N ASP A 228 -23.35 0.46 -12.24
CA ASP A 228 -22.86 1.23 -11.09
C ASP A 228 -23.97 1.29 -10.04
N THR A 229 -23.94 0.35 -9.10
CA THR A 229 -24.63 0.49 -7.82
C THR A 229 -23.58 0.44 -6.74
N ALA A 230 -23.10 1.64 -6.41
CA ALA A 230 -22.47 1.93 -5.14
C ALA A 230 -23.54 1.78 -4.05
N ASP A 231 -23.48 0.69 -3.30
CA ASP A 231 -24.08 0.56 -1.97
C ASP A 231 -23.22 -0.42 -1.16
N TYR A 232 -22.26 0.13 -0.42
CA TYR A 232 -22.18 0.14 1.05
C TYR A 232 -20.89 0.86 1.50
#